data_AF-A0A2E7MT41-F1
#
_entry.id   AF-A0A2E7MT41-F1
#
_cell.length_a   1.000
_cell.length_b   1.000
_cell.length_c   1.000
_cell.angle_alpha   90.00
_cell.angle_beta   90.00
_cell.angle_gamma   90.00
#
_symmetry.space_group_name_H-M   'P 1'
#
loop_
_entity.id
_entity.type
_entity.pdbx_description
1 polymer ?
#
loop_
_entity_poly.entity_id
_entity_poly.type
_entity_poly.pdbx_seq_one_letter_code
_entity_poly.pdbx_strand_id
1 'polypeptide(L)'
;MIITPLKNGTFKVETPDWQIQIFRGLAEELKTVLSDGNNSLTTRLFPVAYQSDKAANEEYKQLTHEDLLQSHLASLKLIEEISTDK
;
A
#
# COMPACT_ATOMS: atom_id res chain seq x y z
N MET A 1 7.31 15.28 7.76
CA MET A 1 8.38 14.45 8.29
C MET A 1 9.57 15.37 8.31
N ILE A 2 10.25 15.45 9.44
CA ILE A 2 11.41 16.31 9.62
C ILE A 2 12.61 15.39 9.75
N ILE A 3 13.60 15.55 8.88
CA ILE A 3 14.82 14.75 8.87
C ILE A 3 15.96 15.67 9.28
N THR A 4 16.59 15.36 10.41
CA THR A 4 17.68 16.17 10.98
C THR A 4 18.97 15.35 11.03
N PRO A 5 20.08 15.81 10.45
CA PRO A 5 21.36 15.10 10.56
C PRO A 5 21.91 15.16 11.99
N LEU A 6 22.50 14.05 12.45
CA LEU A 6 23.16 13.91 13.75
C LEU A 6 24.69 13.89 13.57
N LYS A 7 25.41 14.29 14.63
CA LYS A 7 26.88 14.46 14.59
C LYS A 7 27.68 13.17 14.32
N ASN A 8 27.06 12.02 14.54
CA ASN A 8 27.63 10.69 14.29
C ASN A 8 27.37 10.16 12.87
N GLY A 9 26.82 10.99 11.97
CA GLY A 9 26.47 10.59 10.61
C GLY A 9 25.15 9.84 10.49
N THR A 10 24.34 9.76 11.55
CA THR A 10 22.97 9.22 11.49
C THR A 10 21.95 10.35 11.30
N PHE A 11 20.69 9.99 11.08
CA PHE A 11 19.59 10.95 10.91
C PHE A 11 18.52 10.70 11.96
N LYS A 12 18.00 11.78 12.54
CA LYS A 12 16.78 11.75 13.34
C LYS A 12 15.60 12.02 12.41
N VAL A 13 14.63 11.12 12.41
CA VAL A 13 13.36 11.31 11.71
C VAL A 13 12.28 11.59 12.74
N GLU A 14 11.60 12.72 12.59
CA GLU A 14 10.47 13.09 13.43
C GLU A 14 9.21 13.19 12.56
N THR A 15 8.20 12.40 12.92
CA THR A 15 6.91 12.39 12.24
C THR A 15 5.88 13.05 13.16
N PRO A 16 5.41 14.28 12.85
CA PRO A 16 4.41 14.95 13.67
C PRO A 16 3.11 14.15 13.75
N ASP A 17 2.38 14.26 14.86
CA ASP A 17 1.14 13.52 15.10
C ASP A 17 0.12 13.69 13.97
N TRP A 18 -0.02 14.90 13.41
CA TRP A 18 -0.96 15.13 12.29
C TRP A 18 -0.61 14.33 11.03
N GLN A 19 0.67 14.05 10.77
CA GLN A 19 1.08 13.22 9.64
C GLN A 19 0.79 11.76 9.89
N ILE A 20 1.02 11.30 11.12
CA ILE A 20 0.65 9.95 11.57
C ILE A 20 -0.86 9.72 11.34
N GLN A 21 -1.69 10.70 11.69
CA GLN A 21 -3.14 10.61 11.44
C GLN A 21 -3.49 10.51 9.95
N ILE A 22 -2.80 11.27 9.08
CA ILE A 22 -2.99 11.17 7.63
C ILE A 22 -2.63 9.78 7.12
N PHE A 23 -1.47 9.24 7.53
CA PHE A 23 -1.04 7.91 7.08
C PHE A 23 -2.01 6.81 7.52
N ARG A 24 -2.54 6.90 8.75
CA ARG A 24 -3.58 5.98 9.23
C ARG A 24 -4.87 6.10 8.42
N GLY A 25 -5.34 7.32 8.15
CA GLY A 25 -6.52 7.53 7.31
C GLY A 25 -6.38 6.94 5.91
N LEU A 26 -5.24 7.20 5.26
CA LEU A 26 -4.94 6.64 3.94
C LEU A 26 -4.86 5.11 3.95
N ALA A 27 -4.28 4.52 4.99
CA ALA A 27 -4.19 3.07 5.13
C ALA A 27 -5.59 2.43 5.23
N GLU A 28 -6.49 3.01 6.04
CA GLU A 28 -7.87 2.54 6.20
C GLU A 28 -8.70 2.72 4.91
N GLU A 29 -8.55 3.85 4.23
CA GLU A 29 -9.18 4.08 2.92
C GLU A 29 -8.72 3.04 1.90
N LEU A 30 -7.42 2.73 1.85
CA LEU A 30 -6.89 1.75 0.90
C LEU A 30 -7.32 0.32 1.25
N LYS A 31 -7.40 -0.07 2.54
CA LYS A 31 -7.98 -1.36 2.96
C LYS A 31 -9.43 -1.50 2.50
N THR A 32 -10.19 -0.41 2.60
CA THR A 32 -11.59 -0.37 2.15
C THR A 32 -11.67 -0.59 0.64
N VAL A 33 -10.81 0.09 -0.14
CA VAL A 33 -10.73 -0.09 -1.61
C VAL A 33 -10.29 -1.51 -1.99
N LEU A 34 -9.33 -2.11 -1.29
CA LEU A 34 -8.88 -3.48 -1.55
C LEU A 34 -9.98 -4.51 -1.24
N SER A 35 -10.86 -4.21 -0.27
CA SER A 35 -12.00 -5.07 0.08
C SER A 35 -13.16 -4.92 -0.90
N ASP A 36 -13.27 -3.78 -1.58
CA ASP A 36 -14.27 -3.53 -2.63
C ASP A 36 -13.71 -3.89 -4.01
N GLY A 37 -13.79 -5.17 -4.36
CA GLY A 37 -13.29 -5.73 -5.61
C GLY A 37 -13.91 -5.15 -6.89
N ASN A 38 -14.98 -4.37 -6.80
CA ASN A 38 -15.68 -3.77 -7.95
C ASN A 38 -15.33 -2.30 -8.19
N ASN A 39 -14.47 -1.70 -7.36
CA ASN A 39 -14.07 -0.31 -7.52
C ASN A 39 -13.16 -0.13 -8.76
N SER A 40 -13.39 0.90 -9.57
CA SER A 40 -12.57 1.15 -10.77
C SER A 40 -11.07 1.32 -10.45
N LEU A 41 -10.74 1.73 -9.22
CA LEU A 41 -9.37 1.84 -8.72
C LEU A 41 -8.67 0.47 -8.58
N THR A 42 -9.40 -0.62 -8.36
CA THR A 42 -8.80 -1.96 -8.23
C THR A 42 -8.15 -2.43 -9.54
N THR A 43 -8.65 -1.98 -10.69
CA THR A 43 -8.03 -2.26 -12.01
C THR A 43 -6.58 -1.75 -12.10
N ARG A 44 -6.25 -0.65 -11.39
CA ARG A 44 -4.86 -0.15 -11.34
C ARG A 44 -4.00 -0.92 -10.35
N LEU A 45 -4.60 -1.40 -9.25
CA LEU A 45 -3.91 -2.17 -8.21
C LEU A 45 -3.68 -3.63 -8.59
N PHE A 46 -4.53 -4.16 -9.47
CA PHE A 46 -4.48 -5.51 -10.02
C PHE A 46 -4.45 -5.42 -11.55
N PRO A 47 -3.27 -5.14 -12.14
CA PRO A 47 -3.15 -4.92 -13.58
C PRO A 47 -3.43 -6.20 -14.37
N VAL A 48 -3.97 -6.03 -15.58
CA VAL A 48 -4.10 -7.11 -16.56
C VAL A 48 -2.76 -7.33 -17.28
N ALA A 49 -2.41 -8.59 -17.55
CA ALA A 49 -1.18 -8.94 -18.25
C ALA A 49 -1.33 -8.87 -19.78
N TYR A 50 -2.53 -9.17 -20.28
CA TYR A 50 -2.83 -9.26 -21.71
C TYR A 50 -3.89 -8.22 -22.10
N GLN A 51 -3.64 -7.42 -23.14
CA GLN A 51 -4.59 -6.35 -23.50
C GLN A 51 -5.83 -6.84 -24.27
N SER A 52 -5.70 -7.95 -25.00
CA SER A 52 -6.72 -8.40 -25.96
C SER A 52 -7.23 -9.81 -25.69
N ASP A 53 -6.59 -10.57 -24.80
CA ASP A 53 -6.99 -11.94 -24.46
C ASP A 53 -7.63 -11.99 -23.08
N LYS A 54 -8.94 -12.16 -23.06
CA LYS A 54 -9.73 -12.24 -21.82
C LYS A 54 -9.49 -13.56 -21.08
N ALA A 55 -9.28 -14.66 -21.79
CA ALA A 55 -9.10 -15.97 -21.16
C ALA A 55 -7.75 -16.04 -20.44
N ALA A 56 -6.68 -15.58 -21.09
CA ALA A 56 -5.36 -15.49 -20.49
C ALA A 56 -5.32 -14.54 -19.28
N ASN A 57 -6.12 -13.46 -19.30
CA ASN A 57 -6.23 -12.57 -18.14
C ASN A 57 -6.96 -13.18 -16.95
N GLU A 58 -8.00 -13.98 -17.18
CA GLU A 58 -8.69 -14.66 -16.08
C GLU A 58 -7.77 -15.69 -15.40
N GLU A 59 -7.00 -16.44 -16.19
CA GLU A 59 -5.98 -17.35 -15.67
C GLU A 59 -4.89 -16.58 -14.90
N TYR A 60 -4.33 -15.52 -15.51
CA TYR A 60 -3.36 -14.65 -14.85
C TYR A 60 -3.89 -14.10 -13.51
N LYS A 61 -5.13 -13.62 -13.49
CA LYS A 61 -5.79 -13.13 -12.27
C LYS A 61 -5.86 -14.23 -11.21
N GLN A 62 -6.28 -15.45 -11.57
CA GLN A 62 -6.35 -16.55 -10.61
C GLN A 62 -4.97 -16.89 -10.01
N LEU A 63 -3.90 -16.76 -10.80
CA LEU A 63 -2.54 -17.07 -10.37
C LEU A 63 -1.92 -15.96 -9.51
N THR A 64 -2.18 -14.68 -9.80
CA THR A 64 -1.44 -13.56 -9.18
C THR A 64 -2.25 -12.71 -8.21
N HIS A 65 -3.58 -12.81 -8.21
CA HIS A 65 -4.42 -11.89 -7.44
C HIS A 65 -4.16 -11.98 -5.93
N GLU A 66 -4.04 -13.19 -5.40
CA GLU A 66 -3.77 -13.39 -3.96
C GLU A 66 -2.39 -12.84 -3.58
N ASP A 67 -1.35 -13.15 -4.35
CA ASP A 67 0.01 -12.64 -4.09
C ASP A 67 0.08 -11.11 -4.13
N LEU A 68 -0.60 -10.47 -5.08
CA LEU A 68 -0.70 -9.02 -5.16
C LEU A 68 -1.47 -8.45 -3.98
N LEU A 69 -2.58 -9.08 -3.59
CA LEU A 69 -3.36 -8.65 -2.42
C LEU A 69 -2.52 -8.71 -1.15
N GLN A 70 -1.78 -9.80 -0.94
CA GLN A 70 -0.88 -9.95 0.20
C GLN A 70 0.25 -8.92 0.18
N SER A 71 0.82 -8.62 -0.99
CA SER A 71 1.83 -7.56 -1.14
C SER A 71 1.29 -6.17 -0.77
N HIS A 72 0.06 -5.85 -1.19
CA HIS A 72 -0.60 -4.59 -0.85
C HIS A 72 -0.87 -4.49 0.67
N LEU A 73 -1.39 -5.57 1.27
CA LEU A 73 -1.64 -5.62 2.72
C LEU A 73 -0.35 -5.53 3.54
N ALA A 74 0.73 -6.18 3.10
CA ALA A 74 2.04 -6.08 3.75
C ALA A 74 2.59 -4.65 3.70
N SER A 75 2.43 -3.96 2.56
CA SER A 75 2.83 -2.57 2.39
C SER A 75 2.03 -1.63 3.31
N LEU A 76 0.73 -1.89 3.46
CA LEU A 76 -0.13 -1.15 4.38
C LEU A 76 0.29 -1.35 5.84
N LYS A 77 0.61 -2.57 6.23
CA LYS A 77 1.11 -2.88 7.57
C LYS A 77 2.39 -2.11 7.90
N LEU A 78 3.32 -1.97 6.96
CA LEU A 78 4.53 -1.16 7.14
C LEU A 78 4.21 0.32 7.42
N ILE A 79 3.21 0.87 6.74
CA ILE A 79 2.76 2.26 6.97
C ILE A 79 2.20 2.43 8.38
N GLU A 80 1.46 1.44 8.87
CA GLU A 80 0.93 1.42 10.23
C GLU A 80 2.02 1.30 11.29
N GLU A 81 3.05 0.49 11.05
CA GLU A 81 4.20 0.33 11.93
C GLU A 81 4.98 1.66 12.05
N ILE A 82 5.26 2.33 10.93
CA ILE A 82 5.88 3.68 10.91
C ILE A 82 5.03 4.71 11.66
N SER A 83 3.72 4.51 11.69
CA SER A 83 2.74 5.38 12.36
C SER A 83 2.55 5.05 13.85
N THR A 84 3.28 4.07 14.38
CA THR A 84 3.14 3.57 15.76
C THR A 84 4.45 3.64 16.54
N ASP A 85 5.60 3.62 15.85
CA ASP A 85 6.91 3.77 16.48
C ASP A 85 7.07 5.19 17.06
N LYS A 86 7.17 5.27 18.39
CA LYS A 86 7.37 6.48 19.19
C LYS A 86 8.73 6.44 19.88
#